data_AF-A0A8J5QRF7-F1
#
_entry.id   AF-A0A8J5QRF7-F1
#
_cell.length_a   1.000
_cell.length_b   1.000
_cell.length_c   1.000
_cell.angle_alpha   90.00
_cell.angle_beta   90.00
_cell.angle_gamma   90.00
#
_symmetry.space_group_name_H-M   'P 1'
#
loop_
_entity.id
_entity.type
_entity.pdbx_description
1 polymer ?
#
loop_
_entity_poly.entity_id
_entity_poly.type
_entity_poly.pdbx_seq_one_letter_code
_entity_poly.pdbx_strand_id
1 'polypeptide(L)'
;MINKISRNINKLDDSFVIDLMIVMLVIGIFYILIFPTPRVDNLASPLNDDIQRALVNPNLITLPKHAFIFAKYCIAKHRDTTFVANFFSSGSLKFLDLSSFGIAVLSKYAEDGETDYLLVAEHLITSLNAILQKFKPDHLINALKPRWRVTIPLTRMFATYMYLGEETSILDACYRRITQFTPKIDESMTFKHTGADLARVAIPRLMATYLKARNTFREEVRTDVFNSLDSVFNVTRITTADVKDGVYADGSAVVRRTASFEDLVTLDFYAKIYDALGRRSNIKGLVTSLLNDVLHPEMDILPLGLFTPGSVSGTELLTSLEEYKRTATIGTRIFPFIGLGVFKAPRFVFSLRVQRPKIAAFQSDAANYALGLIQMRKMFVTQTYDDLWNWETIKDQPGVMTMKDTKDNIEALKAEEGQVFADGVTSCIGHLNDGRVMFWINKYKLKPIFGQLQVDEYGVCTDNGLTLRYVIKNVTEPVQIQVRDPDVRKEVKLIPDVDFFVIKKGEPKDLQWRQVFDEKREPRKIEVEKGVMSFRVNNHIWKIEEIGESRFIVRQGTKIKMAGSSSPDINDKFWYDKKEYQRHSLKLMYYQKN
;
A
#
# COMPACT_ATOMS: atom_id res chain seq x y z
N MET A 1 41.55 -41.34 7.41
CA MET A 1 41.75 -40.36 6.31
C MET A 1 42.67 -39.21 6.72
N ILE A 2 42.58 -38.71 7.96
CA ILE A 2 43.46 -37.64 8.50
C ILE A 2 44.95 -38.09 8.62
N ASN A 3 45.22 -39.35 8.96
CA ASN A 3 46.60 -39.87 9.00
C ASN A 3 47.24 -40.11 7.60
N LYS A 4 46.47 -39.99 6.51
CA LYS A 4 46.98 -40.12 5.13
C LYS A 4 47.36 -38.76 4.51
N ILE A 5 46.97 -37.65 5.14
CA ILE A 5 47.32 -36.28 4.72
C ILE A 5 48.63 -35.83 5.38
N SER A 6 48.90 -36.25 6.62
CA SER A 6 50.12 -35.88 7.36
C SER A 6 51.43 -36.41 6.73
N ARG A 7 51.41 -37.50 5.96
CA ARG A 7 52.64 -38.08 5.38
C ARG A 7 53.11 -37.42 4.07
N ASN A 8 52.31 -36.55 3.45
CA ASN A 8 52.67 -35.89 2.19
C ASN A 8 53.04 -34.40 2.32
N ILE A 9 53.03 -33.83 3.53
CA ILE A 9 53.40 -32.41 3.73
C ILE A 9 54.93 -32.23 3.88
N ASN A 10 55.68 -33.26 4.29
CA ASN A 10 57.15 -33.20 4.46
C ASN A 10 57.96 -33.31 3.15
N LYS A 11 57.33 -33.08 1.99
CA LYS A 11 57.99 -33.04 0.66
C LYS A 11 57.56 -31.84 -0.18
N LEU A 12 56.87 -30.85 0.42
CA LEU A 12 56.58 -29.60 -0.25
C LEU A 12 57.80 -28.70 -0.08
N ASP A 13 58.42 -28.39 -1.21
CA ASP A 13 59.53 -27.44 -1.33
C ASP A 13 59.12 -26.10 -0.70
N ASP A 14 60.02 -25.45 0.04
CA ASP A 14 59.73 -24.20 0.76
C ASP A 14 59.21 -23.11 -0.19
N SER A 15 59.62 -23.18 -1.47
CA SER A 15 59.09 -22.39 -2.59
C SER A 15 57.56 -22.51 -2.73
N PHE A 16 56.99 -23.71 -2.64
CA PHE A 16 55.56 -23.92 -2.86
C PHE A 16 54.73 -23.39 -1.69
N VAL A 17 55.24 -23.48 -0.47
CA VAL A 17 54.58 -22.92 0.72
C VAL A 17 54.59 -21.39 0.65
N ILE A 18 55.71 -20.81 0.23
CA ILE A 18 55.84 -19.36 0.02
C ILE A 18 54.89 -18.88 -1.09
N ASP A 19 54.85 -19.57 -2.24
CA ASP A 19 53.96 -19.23 -3.34
C ASP A 19 52.48 -19.35 -2.95
N LEU A 20 52.11 -20.39 -2.20
CA LEU A 20 50.75 -20.56 -1.69
C LEU A 20 50.38 -19.45 -0.69
N MET A 21 51.30 -19.05 0.20
CA MET A 21 51.09 -17.93 1.10
C MET A 21 50.96 -16.61 0.35
N ILE A 22 51.76 -16.37 -0.69
CA ILE A 22 51.67 -15.18 -1.54
C ILE A 22 50.32 -15.17 -2.27
N VAL A 23 49.88 -16.30 -2.83
CA VAL A 23 48.56 -16.41 -3.49
C VAL A 23 47.43 -16.15 -2.49
N MET A 24 47.49 -16.70 -1.28
CA MET A 24 46.48 -16.43 -0.25
C MET A 24 46.51 -14.97 0.24
N LEU A 25 47.69 -14.35 0.33
CA LEU A 25 47.84 -12.94 0.69
C LEU A 25 47.31 -12.03 -0.43
N VAL A 26 47.61 -12.35 -1.69
CA VAL A 26 47.10 -11.63 -2.87
C VAL A 26 45.59 -11.80 -2.97
N ILE A 27 45.03 -12.99 -2.76
CA ILE A 27 43.58 -13.22 -2.72
C ILE A 27 42.94 -12.49 -1.54
N GLY A 28 43.56 -12.50 -0.36
CA GLY A 28 43.09 -11.76 0.82
C GLY A 28 43.09 -10.25 0.60
N ILE A 29 44.15 -9.70 0.01
CA ILE A 29 44.25 -8.29 -0.38
C ILE A 29 43.24 -7.96 -1.48
N PHE A 30 43.05 -8.83 -2.48
CA PHE A 30 42.01 -8.67 -3.51
C PHE A 30 40.60 -8.73 -2.92
N TYR A 31 40.34 -9.57 -1.92
CA TYR A 31 39.05 -9.62 -1.23
C TYR A 31 38.78 -8.32 -0.45
N ILE A 32 39.81 -7.75 0.19
CA ILE A 32 39.72 -6.46 0.89
C ILE A 32 39.56 -5.28 -0.09
N LEU A 33 40.14 -5.37 -1.29
CA LEU A 33 40.07 -4.32 -2.32
C LEU A 33 38.80 -4.40 -3.20
N ILE A 34 38.26 -5.59 -3.47
CA ILE A 34 37.05 -5.79 -4.28
C ILE A 34 35.78 -5.73 -3.42
N PHE A 35 35.82 -6.23 -2.19
CA PHE A 35 34.76 -6.04 -1.20
C PHE A 35 35.26 -5.02 -0.17
N PRO A 36 35.12 -3.71 -0.44
CA PRO A 36 35.34 -2.74 0.62
C PRO A 36 34.37 -3.09 1.74
N THR A 37 34.90 -3.56 2.87
CA THR A 37 34.19 -3.43 4.14
C THR A 37 33.81 -1.96 4.24
N PRO A 38 32.54 -1.60 4.51
CA PRO A 38 32.14 -0.20 4.55
C PRO A 38 33.03 0.49 5.58
N ARG A 39 33.96 1.35 5.12
CA ARG A 39 34.73 2.21 6.02
C ARG A 39 33.74 3.19 6.64
N VAL A 40 33.33 2.90 7.88
CA VAL A 40 32.43 3.72 8.70
C VAL A 40 33.14 5.00 9.23
N ASP A 41 34.39 5.24 8.82
CA ASP A 41 35.26 6.21 9.49
C ASP A 41 35.36 7.58 8.79
N ASN A 42 34.71 7.80 7.65
CA ASN A 42 34.61 9.12 6.98
C ASN A 42 33.18 9.69 6.94
N LEU A 43 32.42 9.53 8.03
CA LEU A 43 31.07 10.09 8.18
C LEU A 43 31.11 11.49 8.83
N ALA A 44 31.69 12.49 8.16
CA ALA A 44 31.69 13.88 8.64
C ALA A 44 31.46 14.88 7.50
N SER A 45 30.44 15.74 7.66
CA SER A 45 29.93 16.82 6.79
C SER A 45 28.82 16.49 5.76
N PRO A 46 29.03 15.75 4.65
CA PRO A 46 28.05 15.69 3.54
C PRO A 46 26.73 14.99 3.92
N LEU A 47 26.78 14.13 4.94
CA LEU A 47 25.62 13.35 5.35
C LEU A 47 24.52 14.15 6.03
N ASN A 48 24.86 15.27 6.68
CA ASN A 48 23.85 16.11 7.34
C ASN A 48 23.04 16.89 6.30
N ASP A 49 23.70 17.42 5.27
CA ASP A 49 23.05 18.13 4.16
C ASP A 49 22.18 17.18 3.34
N ASP A 50 22.63 15.93 3.14
CA ASP A 50 21.83 14.88 2.47
C ASP A 50 20.56 14.54 3.26
N ILE A 51 20.66 14.44 4.60
CA ILE A 51 19.49 14.20 5.46
C ILE A 51 18.57 15.42 5.46
N GLN A 52 19.09 16.65 5.57
CA GLN A 52 18.27 17.86 5.50
C GLN A 52 17.51 17.96 4.18
N ARG A 53 18.16 17.66 3.05
CA ARG A 53 17.49 17.58 1.74
C ARG A 53 16.41 16.50 1.70
N ALA A 54 16.63 15.35 2.34
CA ALA A 54 15.62 14.30 2.46
C ALA A 54 14.41 14.70 3.33
N LEU A 55 14.54 15.71 4.20
CA LEU A 55 13.47 16.20 5.09
C LEU A 55 12.50 17.19 4.43
N VAL A 56 12.85 17.76 3.27
CA VAL A 56 12.04 18.76 2.54
C VAL A 56 10.65 18.23 2.14
N ASN A 57 10.45 16.90 2.12
CA ASN A 57 9.16 16.31 1.74
C ASN A 57 8.74 15.14 2.65
N PRO A 58 7.94 15.38 3.69
CA PRO A 58 7.69 14.44 4.77
C PRO A 58 6.64 13.37 4.45
N ASN A 59 6.35 13.05 3.19
CA ASN A 59 5.30 12.08 2.84
C ASN A 59 3.93 12.36 3.49
N LEU A 60 2.98 12.88 2.71
CA LEU A 60 1.53 12.94 3.04
C LEU A 60 1.12 13.84 4.22
N ILE A 61 2.06 14.36 5.01
CA ILE A 61 1.84 15.30 6.12
C ILE A 61 2.22 16.71 5.64
N THR A 62 1.24 17.44 5.12
CA THR A 62 1.48 18.75 4.46
C THR A 62 0.81 19.88 5.24
N LEU A 63 1.41 21.07 5.20
CA LEU A 63 0.89 22.25 5.89
C LEU A 63 -0.51 22.71 5.42
N PRO A 64 -0.92 22.56 4.15
CA PRO A 64 -2.28 22.92 3.71
C PRO A 64 -3.39 22.30 4.56
N LYS A 65 -3.23 21.06 5.04
CA LYS A 65 -4.20 20.40 5.96
C LYS A 65 -4.32 21.11 7.32
N HIS A 66 -3.31 21.90 7.68
CA HIS A 66 -3.19 22.59 8.95
C HIS A 66 -3.11 24.12 8.81
N ALA A 67 -3.39 24.67 7.64
CA ALA A 67 -3.18 26.10 7.34
C ALA A 67 -3.92 27.02 8.33
N PHE A 68 -5.13 26.64 8.72
CA PHE A 68 -5.92 27.37 9.72
C PHE A 68 -5.27 27.38 11.12
N ILE A 69 -4.70 26.26 11.54
CA ILE A 69 -4.01 26.14 12.83
C ILE A 69 -2.72 26.97 12.78
N PHE A 70 -1.97 26.88 11.68
CA PHE A 70 -0.75 27.65 11.47
C PHE A 70 -1.00 29.16 11.51
N ALA A 71 -1.99 29.66 10.77
CA ALA A 71 -2.33 31.09 10.73
C ALA A 71 -2.66 31.64 12.14
N LYS A 72 -3.34 30.86 12.97
CA LYS A 72 -3.60 31.23 14.38
C LYS A 72 -2.33 31.24 15.23
N TYR A 73 -1.42 30.30 15.00
CA TYR A 73 -0.16 30.16 15.73
C TYR A 73 0.85 31.28 15.44
N CYS A 74 0.82 31.83 14.22
CA CYS A 74 1.67 32.95 13.82
C CYS A 74 1.37 34.23 14.61
N ILE A 75 0.19 34.34 15.21
CA ILE A 75 -0.14 35.46 16.10
C ILE A 75 0.50 35.18 17.47
N ALA A 76 1.70 35.71 17.71
CA ALA A 76 2.55 35.40 18.87
C ALA A 76 1.84 35.44 20.24
N LYS A 77 0.93 36.41 20.46
CA LYS A 77 0.13 36.54 21.70
C LYS A 77 -0.84 35.36 21.94
N HIS A 78 -1.07 34.53 20.93
CA HIS A 78 -2.04 33.43 20.96
C HIS A 78 -1.40 32.04 20.89
N ARG A 79 -0.07 31.89 20.98
CA ARG A 79 0.57 30.57 20.85
C ARG A 79 0.09 29.54 21.90
N ASP A 80 0.10 29.91 23.18
CA ASP A 80 -0.39 29.05 24.26
C ASP A 80 -1.89 28.74 24.13
N THR A 81 -2.70 29.76 23.85
CA THR A 81 -4.16 29.59 23.70
C THR A 81 -4.50 28.74 22.47
N THR A 82 -3.77 28.91 21.37
CA THR A 82 -3.90 28.10 20.14
C THR A 82 -3.45 26.66 20.39
N PHE A 83 -2.35 26.46 21.12
CA PHE A 83 -1.88 25.13 21.51
C PHE A 83 -2.95 24.36 22.28
N VAL A 84 -3.49 24.97 23.34
CA VAL A 84 -4.54 24.36 24.17
C VAL A 84 -5.80 24.11 23.35
N ALA A 85 -6.27 25.10 22.59
CA ALA A 85 -7.53 25.00 21.85
C ALA A 85 -7.55 23.92 20.77
N ASN A 86 -6.41 23.63 20.13
CA ASN A 86 -6.36 22.70 19.00
C ASN A 86 -5.88 21.30 19.41
N PHE A 87 -4.95 21.21 20.38
CA PHE A 87 -4.32 19.94 20.73
C PHE A 87 -4.84 19.33 22.03
N PHE A 88 -5.78 19.95 22.73
CA PHE A 88 -6.49 19.33 23.85
C PHE A 88 -7.95 19.04 23.52
N SER A 89 -8.46 17.92 24.03
CA SER A 89 -9.88 17.60 24.07
C SER A 89 -10.21 16.91 25.38
N SER A 90 -11.20 17.43 26.12
CA SER A 90 -11.61 16.89 27.42
C SER A 90 -10.44 16.69 28.40
N GLY A 91 -9.50 17.65 28.40
CA GLY A 91 -8.28 17.60 29.24
C GLY A 91 -7.18 16.64 28.76
N SER A 92 -7.38 15.92 27.65
CA SER A 92 -6.42 14.98 27.08
C SER A 92 -5.71 15.56 25.86
N LEU A 93 -4.40 15.31 25.73
CA LEU A 93 -3.60 15.79 24.61
C LEU A 93 -3.79 14.90 23.37
N LYS A 94 -4.03 15.53 22.21
CA LYS A 94 -4.15 14.91 20.90
C LYS A 94 -2.77 14.77 20.25
N PHE A 95 -2.00 13.78 20.69
CA PHE A 95 -0.61 13.63 20.25
C PHE A 95 -0.43 13.43 18.73
N LEU A 96 -1.36 12.72 18.08
CA LEU A 96 -1.31 12.49 16.63
C LEU A 96 -1.48 13.79 15.85
N ASP A 97 -2.47 14.60 16.20
CA ASP A 97 -2.72 15.90 15.57
C ASP A 97 -1.52 16.85 15.78
N LEU A 98 -0.98 16.88 17.01
CA LEU A 98 0.18 17.70 17.35
C LEU A 98 1.42 17.30 16.55
N SER A 99 1.73 15.99 16.50
CA SER A 99 2.90 15.50 15.78
C SER A 99 2.76 15.66 14.27
N SER A 100 1.57 15.42 13.71
CA SER A 100 1.28 15.70 12.30
C SER A 100 1.48 17.18 11.98
N PHE A 101 0.93 18.08 12.81
CA PHE A 101 1.11 19.52 12.62
C PHE A 101 2.58 19.94 12.72
N GLY A 102 3.30 19.47 13.75
CA GLY A 102 4.71 19.80 13.93
C GLY A 102 5.60 19.30 12.78
N ILE A 103 5.37 18.09 12.26
CA ILE A 103 6.07 17.59 11.07
C ILE A 103 5.76 18.46 9.86
N ALA A 104 4.49 18.82 9.64
CA ALA A 104 4.07 19.65 8.50
C ALA A 104 4.76 21.02 8.51
N VAL A 105 4.83 21.67 9.69
CA VAL A 105 5.49 22.96 9.88
C VAL A 105 6.99 22.86 9.67
N LEU A 106 7.66 21.87 10.29
CA LEU A 106 9.10 21.65 10.12
C LEU A 106 9.49 21.36 8.66
N SER A 107 8.60 20.70 7.94
CA SER A 107 8.84 20.38 6.54
C SER A 107 8.72 21.59 5.64
N LYS A 108 7.80 22.52 5.95
CA LYS A 108 7.75 23.80 5.25
C LYS A 108 8.98 24.66 5.54
N TYR A 109 9.41 24.72 6.80
CA TYR A 109 10.71 25.33 7.11
C TYR A 109 11.86 24.75 6.29
N ALA A 110 11.92 23.43 6.09
CA ALA A 110 12.96 22.81 5.27
C ALA A 110 12.87 23.20 3.78
N GLU A 111 11.68 23.52 3.29
CA GLU A 111 11.42 23.90 1.89
C GLU A 111 11.70 25.38 1.62
N ASP A 112 11.24 26.28 2.48
CA ASP A 112 11.25 27.74 2.25
C ASP A 112 12.23 28.52 3.14
N GLY A 113 12.68 27.93 4.26
CA GLY A 113 13.55 28.58 5.23
C GLY A 113 12.88 29.68 6.05
N GLU A 114 11.56 29.82 6.05
CA GLU A 114 10.88 30.89 6.79
C GLU A 114 10.87 30.61 8.30
N THR A 115 11.45 31.54 9.08
CA THR A 115 11.68 31.37 10.52
C THR A 115 10.41 31.21 11.35
N ASP A 116 9.26 31.71 10.86
CA ASP A 116 7.99 31.57 11.56
C ASP A 116 7.58 30.10 11.75
N TYR A 117 7.88 29.25 10.77
CA TYR A 117 7.67 27.80 10.90
C TYR A 117 8.51 27.21 12.04
N LEU A 118 9.79 27.56 12.10
CA LEU A 118 10.69 27.06 13.14
C LEU A 118 10.21 27.50 14.54
N LEU A 119 9.84 28.77 14.71
CA LEU A 119 9.32 29.30 15.97
C LEU A 119 8.04 28.59 16.46
N VAL A 120 7.16 28.23 15.53
CA VAL A 120 5.96 27.43 15.85
C VAL A 120 6.36 26.04 16.33
N ALA A 121 7.28 25.37 15.63
CA ALA A 121 7.75 24.04 15.99
C ALA A 121 8.45 24.01 17.36
N GLU A 122 9.27 25.01 17.66
CA GLU A 122 9.96 25.16 18.95
C GLU A 122 9.00 25.30 20.12
N HIS A 123 7.96 26.14 19.95
CA HIS A 123 6.92 26.30 20.94
C HIS A 123 6.15 24.99 21.17
N LEU A 124 5.79 24.27 20.09
CA LEU A 124 5.12 22.97 20.19
C LEU A 124 5.95 21.96 20.97
N ILE A 125 7.23 21.81 20.62
CA ILE A 125 8.15 20.85 21.24
C ILE A 125 8.40 21.20 22.70
N THR A 126 8.60 22.49 23.01
CA THR A 126 8.83 22.97 24.38
C THR A 126 7.61 22.71 25.25
N SER A 127 6.41 23.08 24.77
CA SER A 127 5.15 22.87 25.47
C SER A 127 4.88 21.38 25.74
N LEU A 128 5.08 20.55 24.71
CA LEU A 128 4.95 19.11 24.81
C LEU A 128 5.96 18.53 25.81
N ASN A 129 7.23 18.91 25.74
CA ASN A 129 8.25 18.42 26.65
C ASN A 129 7.94 18.78 28.11
N ALA A 130 7.46 20.01 28.37
CA ALA A 130 7.03 20.44 29.70
C ALA A 130 5.87 19.58 30.25
N ILE A 131 4.91 19.20 29.40
CA ILE A 131 3.83 18.26 29.76
C ILE A 131 4.41 16.87 30.08
N LEU A 132 5.24 16.34 29.18
CA LEU A 132 5.83 15.01 29.31
C LEU A 132 6.75 14.88 30.54
N GLN A 133 7.34 15.99 31.03
CA GLN A 133 8.17 16.00 32.24
C GLN A 133 7.36 15.78 33.52
N LYS A 134 6.05 16.05 33.50
CA LYS A 134 5.17 15.86 34.66
C LYS A 134 4.82 14.39 34.92
N PHE A 135 5.05 13.50 33.94
CA PHE A 135 4.78 12.08 34.08
C PHE A 135 5.99 11.34 34.67
N LYS A 136 5.74 10.50 35.67
CA LYS A 136 6.68 9.45 36.05
C LYS A 136 6.88 8.48 34.86
N PRO A 137 8.07 7.88 34.68
CA PRO A 137 8.34 6.96 33.56
C PRO A 137 7.26 5.87 33.38
N ASP A 138 6.83 5.22 34.46
CA ASP A 138 5.81 4.16 34.42
C ASP A 138 4.41 4.67 34.04
N HIS A 139 4.12 5.93 34.36
CA HIS A 139 2.83 6.56 34.06
C HIS A 139 2.77 7.10 32.62
N LEU A 140 3.92 7.48 32.06
CA LEU A 140 4.06 7.94 30.68
C LEU A 140 3.65 6.85 29.68
N ILE A 141 4.01 5.60 29.97
CA ILE A 141 3.62 4.42 29.20
C ILE A 141 2.09 4.23 29.12
N ASN A 142 1.36 4.60 30.18
CA ASN A 142 -0.10 4.51 30.20
C ASN A 142 -0.78 5.75 29.63
N ALA A 143 -0.18 6.93 29.78
CA ALA A 143 -0.68 8.19 29.22
C ALA A 143 -0.65 8.23 27.69
N LEU A 144 0.23 7.44 27.06
CA LEU A 144 0.43 7.42 25.60
C LEU A 144 -0.35 6.32 24.87
N LYS A 145 -1.35 5.68 25.49
CA LYS A 145 -2.12 4.61 24.83
C LYS A 145 -2.97 5.17 23.66
N PRO A 146 -2.96 4.54 22.46
CA PRO A 146 -2.14 3.38 22.04
C PRO A 146 -0.67 3.77 21.74
N ARG A 147 0.24 3.15 22.49
CA ARG A 147 1.65 3.58 22.70
C ARG A 147 2.46 3.80 21.42
N TRP A 148 2.42 2.84 20.49
CA TRP A 148 3.26 2.90 19.28
C TRP A 148 2.72 3.89 18.24
N ARG A 149 1.40 3.98 18.06
CA ARG A 149 0.77 4.92 17.12
C ARG A 149 1.11 6.36 17.47
N VAL A 150 1.23 6.66 18.77
CA VAL A 150 1.57 8.00 19.27
C VAL A 150 3.08 8.28 19.18
N THR A 151 3.92 7.32 19.55
CA THR A 151 5.37 7.56 19.68
C THR A 151 6.12 7.60 18.35
N ILE A 152 5.68 6.86 17.34
CA ILE A 152 6.28 6.90 16.00
C ILE A 152 6.28 8.33 15.41
N PRO A 153 5.13 9.01 15.24
CA PRO A 153 5.12 10.34 14.66
C PRO A 153 5.79 11.39 15.57
N LEU A 154 5.75 11.22 16.89
CA LEU A 154 6.46 12.10 17.83
C LEU A 154 7.98 12.01 17.68
N THR A 155 8.54 10.81 17.65
CA THR A 155 9.99 10.61 17.48
C THR A 155 10.46 11.12 16.13
N ARG A 156 9.65 10.95 15.08
CA ARG A 156 9.88 11.57 13.77
C ARG A 156 9.92 13.10 13.84
N MET A 157 8.95 13.74 14.48
CA MET A 157 8.92 15.20 14.65
C MET A 157 10.19 15.70 15.37
N PHE A 158 10.55 15.06 16.48
CA PHE A 158 11.75 15.42 17.24
C PHE A 158 13.04 15.20 16.44
N ALA A 159 13.16 14.08 15.71
CA ALA A 159 14.33 13.82 14.89
C ALA A 159 14.45 14.83 13.75
N THR A 160 13.33 15.24 13.15
CA THR A 160 13.30 16.29 12.11
C THR A 160 13.80 17.62 12.68
N TYR A 161 13.29 18.05 13.84
CA TYR A 161 13.78 19.27 14.51
C TYR A 161 15.27 19.18 14.82
N MET A 162 15.79 18.01 15.22
CA MET A 162 17.21 17.85 15.54
C MET A 162 18.16 18.18 14.38
N TYR A 163 17.70 18.10 13.13
CA TYR A 163 18.49 18.44 11.94
C TYR A 163 18.22 19.86 11.42
N LEU A 164 17.10 20.48 11.80
CA LEU A 164 16.66 21.77 11.25
C LEU A 164 16.78 22.94 12.26
N GLY A 165 16.65 22.65 13.55
CA GLY A 165 16.70 23.65 14.61
C GLY A 165 18.10 23.88 15.18
N GLU A 166 18.27 25.02 15.85
CA GLU A 166 19.56 25.45 16.40
C GLU A 166 19.54 25.52 17.95
N GLU A 167 18.36 25.60 18.57
CA GLU A 167 18.23 25.79 20.02
C GLU A 167 18.65 24.56 20.81
N THR A 168 19.83 24.64 21.43
CA THR A 168 20.51 23.51 22.07
C THR A 168 19.64 22.84 23.16
N SER A 169 18.91 23.62 23.97
CA SER A 169 18.03 23.07 24.99
C SER A 169 16.87 22.26 24.43
N ILE A 170 16.36 22.64 23.25
CA ILE A 170 15.28 21.93 22.56
C ILE A 170 15.86 20.67 21.89
N LEU A 171 17.03 20.78 21.24
CA LEU A 171 17.75 19.64 20.66
C LEU A 171 18.01 18.52 21.70
N ASP A 172 18.46 18.90 22.90
CA ASP A 172 18.71 17.94 23.98
C ASP A 172 17.42 17.33 24.53
N ALA A 173 16.34 18.12 24.58
CA ALA A 173 15.02 17.61 24.94
C ALA A 173 14.51 16.59 23.90
N CYS A 174 14.64 16.88 22.61
CA CYS A 174 14.29 15.98 21.52
C CYS A 174 15.06 14.66 21.61
N TYR A 175 16.39 14.70 21.72
CA TYR A 175 17.22 13.50 21.83
C TYR A 175 16.80 12.64 23.03
N ARG A 176 16.69 13.25 24.21
CA ARG A 176 16.26 12.54 25.43
C ARG A 176 14.91 11.85 25.23
N ARG A 177 13.92 12.53 24.64
CA ARG A 177 12.60 11.95 24.39
C ARG A 177 12.62 10.82 23.36
N ILE A 178 13.39 10.95 22.29
CA ILE A 178 13.57 9.86 21.32
C ILE A 178 14.16 8.64 22.01
N THR A 179 15.22 8.79 22.81
CA THR A 179 15.83 7.65 23.52
C THR A 179 14.94 7.05 24.62
N GLN A 180 14.04 7.85 25.19
CA GLN A 180 13.07 7.37 26.18
C GLN A 180 11.94 6.58 25.52
N PHE A 181 11.42 7.06 24.39
CA PHE A 181 10.33 6.41 23.66
C PHE A 181 10.83 5.21 22.87
N THR A 182 11.99 5.34 22.25
CA THR A 182 12.62 4.35 21.40
C THR A 182 14.02 4.05 21.96
N PRO A 183 14.12 3.15 22.94
CA PRO A 183 15.42 2.79 23.54
C PRO A 183 16.31 1.98 22.58
N LYS A 184 15.73 1.26 21.61
CA LYS A 184 16.43 0.46 20.60
C LYS A 184 15.76 0.65 19.25
N ILE A 185 16.47 0.35 18.16
CA ILE A 185 15.97 0.55 16.79
C ILE A 185 14.74 -0.32 16.45
N ASP A 186 14.50 -1.46 17.13
CA ASP A 186 13.29 -2.27 17.00
C ASP A 186 12.25 -2.04 18.10
N GLU A 187 12.53 -1.21 19.11
CA GLU A 187 11.70 -1.15 20.31
C GLU A 187 11.15 0.25 20.54
N SER A 188 9.82 0.39 20.61
CA SER A 188 9.16 1.62 21.05
C SER A 188 8.22 1.34 22.22
N MET A 189 8.43 2.03 23.35
CA MET A 189 7.58 1.96 24.54
C MET A 189 7.28 0.52 24.98
N THR A 190 8.30 -0.34 25.02
CA THR A 190 8.26 -1.78 25.35
C THR A 190 7.69 -2.71 24.27
N PHE A 191 7.32 -2.19 23.10
CA PHE A 191 6.85 -3.00 21.97
C PHE A 191 7.94 -3.18 20.93
N LYS A 192 8.10 -4.40 20.43
CA LYS A 192 8.98 -4.71 19.31
C LYS A 192 8.25 -4.52 17.99
N HIS A 193 8.95 -3.98 17.00
CA HIS A 193 8.45 -3.65 15.69
C HIS A 193 9.17 -4.45 14.59
N THR A 194 8.44 -4.75 13.52
CA THR A 194 8.94 -5.45 12.33
C THR A 194 8.37 -4.82 11.07
N GLY A 195 8.88 -5.18 9.90
CA GLY A 195 8.37 -4.69 8.61
C GLY A 195 8.40 -3.15 8.50
N ALA A 196 7.36 -2.55 7.92
CA ALA A 196 7.30 -1.10 7.76
C ALA A 196 7.33 -0.34 9.10
N ASP A 197 6.77 -0.91 10.17
CA ASP A 197 6.79 -0.28 11.50
C ASP A 197 8.21 -0.26 12.10
N LEU A 198 9.08 -1.22 11.76
CA LEU A 198 10.50 -1.18 12.12
C LEU A 198 11.18 0.04 11.50
N ALA A 199 10.95 0.34 10.22
CA ALA A 199 11.53 1.51 9.57
C ALA A 199 11.09 2.83 10.23
N ARG A 200 9.80 2.92 10.56
CA ARG A 200 9.20 4.11 11.22
C ARG A 200 9.79 4.40 12.60
N VAL A 201 10.25 3.37 13.31
CA VAL A 201 10.87 3.48 14.64
C VAL A 201 12.39 3.66 14.54
N ALA A 202 13.03 2.85 13.70
CA ALA A 202 14.48 2.80 13.58
C ALA A 202 15.07 4.08 13.00
N ILE A 203 14.48 4.64 11.94
CA ILE A 203 15.07 5.79 11.22
C ILE A 203 15.16 7.03 12.10
N PRO A 204 14.10 7.52 12.79
CA PRO A 204 14.22 8.65 13.70
C PRO A 204 15.25 8.42 14.82
N ARG A 205 15.36 7.19 15.32
CA ARG A 205 16.38 6.86 16.32
C ARG A 205 17.79 6.93 15.76
N LEU A 206 18.03 6.30 14.61
CA LEU A 206 19.34 6.31 13.95
C LEU A 206 19.77 7.74 13.59
N MET A 207 18.83 8.57 13.13
CA MET A 207 19.05 10.00 12.92
C MET A 207 19.54 10.71 14.20
N ALA A 208 18.86 10.46 15.33
CA ALA A 208 19.16 11.09 16.61
C ALA A 208 20.48 10.60 17.21
N THR A 209 20.75 9.29 17.18
CA THR A 209 22.01 8.71 17.67
C THR A 209 23.17 9.09 16.75
N TYR A 210 22.95 9.24 15.45
CA TYR A 210 23.95 9.79 14.55
C TYR A 210 24.35 11.21 14.96
N LEU A 211 23.42 12.11 15.29
CA LEU A 211 23.79 13.47 15.71
C LEU A 211 24.45 13.55 17.10
N LYS A 212 23.91 12.84 18.10
CA LYS A 212 24.27 13.06 19.52
C LYS A 212 25.05 11.90 20.17
N ALA A 213 25.10 10.70 19.58
CA ALA A 213 25.70 9.50 20.18
C ALA A 213 26.28 8.53 19.14
N ARG A 214 27.35 8.96 18.45
CA ARG A 214 27.97 8.22 17.32
C ARG A 214 28.37 6.78 17.61
N ASN A 215 28.82 6.48 18.82
CA ASN A 215 29.19 5.11 19.20
C ASN A 215 27.96 4.20 19.26
N THR A 216 26.86 4.67 19.86
CA THR A 216 25.58 3.96 19.87
C THR A 216 25.07 3.71 18.46
N PHE A 217 25.12 4.74 17.59
CA PHE A 217 24.78 4.56 16.18
C PHE A 217 25.62 3.44 15.51
N ARG A 218 26.95 3.45 15.70
CA ARG A 218 27.86 2.45 15.14
C ARG A 218 27.59 1.03 15.64
N GLU A 219 27.15 0.89 16.89
CA GLU A 219 26.75 -0.40 17.47
C GLU A 219 25.42 -0.87 16.87
N GLU A 220 24.41 0.01 16.80
CA GLU A 220 23.07 -0.31 16.30
C GLU A 220 23.09 -0.78 14.83
N VAL A 221 23.90 -0.14 13.98
CA VAL A 221 24.00 -0.51 12.55
C VAL A 221 24.77 -1.82 12.28
N ARG A 222 25.28 -2.48 13.32
CA ARG A 222 25.98 -3.77 13.23
C ARG A 222 25.16 -4.94 13.79
N THR A 223 23.88 -4.71 14.11
CA THR A 223 23.00 -5.71 14.71
C THR A 223 22.17 -6.48 13.66
N ASP A 224 21.69 -7.67 14.01
CA ASP A 224 20.74 -8.43 13.17
C ASP A 224 19.41 -7.70 12.95
N VAL A 225 19.05 -6.83 13.91
CA VAL A 225 17.89 -5.95 13.77
C VAL A 225 18.09 -4.95 12.64
N PHE A 226 19.30 -4.42 12.48
CA PHE A 226 19.62 -3.56 11.35
C PHE A 226 19.59 -4.33 10.02
N ASN A 227 20.01 -5.59 9.99
CA ASN A 227 19.83 -6.44 8.79
C ASN A 227 18.35 -6.63 8.44
N SER A 228 17.49 -6.74 9.46
CA SER A 228 16.04 -6.78 9.25
C SER A 228 15.51 -5.46 8.70
N LEU A 229 16.01 -4.32 9.18
CA LEU A 229 15.69 -2.99 8.64
C LEU A 229 16.15 -2.85 7.18
N ASP A 230 17.35 -3.31 6.83
CA ASP A 230 17.85 -3.28 5.46
C ASP A 230 16.92 -4.04 4.50
N SER A 231 16.39 -5.19 4.93
CA SER A 231 15.42 -5.96 4.14
C SER A 231 14.07 -5.24 3.90
N VAL A 232 13.73 -4.23 4.72
CA VAL A 232 12.53 -3.40 4.52
C VAL A 232 12.73 -2.44 3.35
N PHE A 233 13.95 -1.93 3.15
CA PHE A 233 14.29 -0.96 2.09
C PHE A 233 14.82 -1.61 0.80
N ASN A 234 15.25 -2.86 0.89
CA ASN A 234 15.73 -3.67 -0.23
C ASN A 234 14.76 -4.82 -0.52
N VAL A 235 13.57 -4.45 -1.01
CA VAL A 235 12.45 -5.37 -1.20
C VAL A 235 12.77 -6.38 -2.30
N THR A 236 12.75 -7.66 -1.96
CA THR A 236 12.79 -8.77 -2.92
C THR A 236 11.37 -9.27 -3.20
N ARG A 237 11.03 -9.42 -4.48
CA ARG A 237 9.69 -9.87 -4.87
C ARG A 237 9.45 -11.33 -4.46
N ILE A 238 8.30 -11.58 -3.85
CA ILE A 238 7.84 -12.91 -3.46
C ILE A 238 7.33 -13.65 -4.70
N THR A 239 7.92 -14.82 -4.96
CA THR A 239 7.59 -15.69 -6.10
C THR A 239 6.90 -16.99 -5.66
N THR A 240 6.38 -17.05 -4.43
CA THR A 240 5.73 -18.23 -3.87
C THR A 240 4.25 -17.94 -3.66
N ALA A 241 3.39 -18.96 -3.77
CA ALA A 241 1.94 -18.81 -3.57
C ALA A 241 1.52 -18.58 -2.10
N ASP A 242 2.43 -18.75 -1.14
CA ASP A 242 2.14 -18.52 0.27
C ASP A 242 1.89 -17.04 0.56
N VAL A 243 0.67 -16.74 1.02
CA VAL A 243 0.30 -15.39 1.45
C VAL A 243 1.11 -15.05 2.71
N LYS A 244 1.94 -14.02 2.59
CA LYS A 244 2.68 -13.32 3.65
C LYS A 244 2.80 -11.84 3.28
N ASP A 245 3.18 -11.02 4.26
CA ASP A 245 3.39 -9.60 4.05
C ASP A 245 4.61 -9.37 3.13
N GLY A 246 4.51 -8.35 2.27
CA GLY A 246 5.53 -8.00 1.29
C GLY A 246 4.97 -7.81 -0.11
N VAL A 247 5.89 -7.66 -1.07
CA VAL A 247 5.58 -7.39 -2.48
C VAL A 247 5.84 -8.64 -3.31
N TYR A 248 4.91 -8.99 -4.18
CA TYR A 248 4.94 -10.20 -4.99
C TYR A 248 5.49 -9.93 -6.39
N ALA A 249 5.79 -11.01 -7.12
CA ALA A 249 6.30 -10.98 -8.48
C ALA A 249 5.45 -10.11 -9.42
N ASP A 250 4.12 -10.12 -9.23
CA ASP A 250 3.14 -9.36 -10.01
C ASP A 250 2.97 -7.91 -9.58
N GLY A 251 3.75 -7.43 -8.62
CA GLY A 251 3.60 -6.11 -8.03
C GLY A 251 2.48 -6.01 -6.99
N SER A 252 1.76 -7.10 -6.71
CA SER A 252 0.82 -7.13 -5.59
C SER A 252 1.57 -6.86 -4.30
N ALA A 253 0.98 -6.08 -3.40
CA ALA A 253 1.53 -5.87 -2.06
C ALA A 253 0.48 -6.28 -1.02
N VAL A 254 0.94 -7.06 -0.06
CA VAL A 254 0.13 -7.54 1.06
C VAL A 254 0.74 -7.01 2.35
N VAL A 255 -0.11 -6.43 3.20
CA VAL A 255 0.23 -5.95 4.53
C VAL A 255 -0.86 -6.45 5.46
N ARG A 256 -0.48 -7.14 6.54
CA ARG A 256 -1.40 -7.73 7.52
C ARG A 256 -2.55 -8.49 6.83
N ARG A 257 -2.20 -9.35 5.87
CA ARG A 257 -3.15 -10.14 5.03
C ARG A 257 -4.13 -9.34 4.17
N THR A 258 -3.98 -8.02 4.05
CA THR A 258 -4.79 -7.17 3.19
C THR A 258 -3.97 -6.59 2.04
N ALA A 259 -4.60 -6.33 0.90
CA ALA A 259 -3.94 -5.60 -0.17
C ALA A 259 -3.80 -4.13 0.23
N SER A 260 -2.60 -3.57 0.12
CA SER A 260 -2.36 -2.15 0.39
C SER A 260 -1.07 -1.71 -0.27
N PHE A 261 -1.09 -0.54 -0.90
CA PHE A 261 0.10 0.14 -1.43
C PHE A 261 0.54 1.29 -0.52
N GLU A 262 -0.32 1.71 0.41
CA GLU A 262 -0.09 2.86 1.29
C GLU A 262 1.21 2.74 2.08
N ASP A 263 1.44 1.60 2.76
CA ASP A 263 2.66 1.40 3.55
C ASP A 263 3.92 1.53 2.68
N LEU A 264 3.92 0.95 1.48
CA LEU A 264 5.05 1.01 0.58
C LEU A 264 5.33 2.43 0.07
N VAL A 265 4.28 3.20 -0.24
CA VAL A 265 4.45 4.61 -0.63
C VAL A 265 4.95 5.45 0.55
N THR A 266 4.44 5.20 1.77
CA THR A 266 4.91 5.91 2.96
C THR A 266 6.37 5.62 3.31
N LEU A 267 6.90 4.47 2.89
CA LEU A 267 8.32 4.13 3.06
C LEU A 267 9.27 4.99 2.22
N ASP A 268 8.81 5.66 1.15
CA ASP A 268 9.67 6.48 0.28
C ASP A 268 10.44 7.56 1.06
N PHE A 269 9.79 8.27 1.97
CA PHE A 269 10.43 9.25 2.86
C PHE A 269 11.53 8.61 3.71
N TYR A 270 11.22 7.48 4.36
CA TYR A 270 12.19 6.78 5.20
C TYR A 270 13.35 6.23 4.38
N ALA A 271 13.10 5.84 3.13
CA ALA A 271 14.10 5.36 2.20
C ALA A 271 15.08 6.48 1.79
N LYS A 272 14.60 7.71 1.57
CA LYS A 272 15.47 8.88 1.30
C LYS A 272 16.45 9.13 2.45
N ILE A 273 15.98 9.06 3.70
CA ILE A 273 16.85 9.20 4.87
C ILE A 273 17.79 8.01 5.00
N TYR A 274 17.30 6.79 4.74
CA TYR A 274 18.12 5.59 4.74
C TYR A 274 19.27 5.69 3.72
N ASP A 275 18.98 6.19 2.52
CA ASP A 275 19.96 6.43 1.47
C ASP A 275 20.93 7.55 1.87
N ALA A 276 20.41 8.65 2.45
CA ALA A 276 21.22 9.72 3.02
C ALA A 276 22.14 9.21 4.14
N LEU A 277 21.75 8.18 4.90
CA LEU A 277 22.60 7.49 5.87
C LEU A 277 23.71 6.63 5.24
N GLY A 278 23.94 6.74 3.93
CA GLY A 278 24.97 6.04 3.17
C GLY A 278 24.57 4.63 2.76
N ARG A 279 23.28 4.30 2.77
CA ARG A 279 22.75 3.00 2.34
C ARG A 279 22.11 3.11 0.96
N ARG A 280 21.62 1.99 0.45
CA ARG A 280 20.92 1.93 -0.84
C ARG A 280 19.58 1.25 -0.63
N SER A 281 18.54 1.86 -1.13
CA SER A 281 17.17 1.37 -1.17
C SER A 281 16.72 1.13 -2.61
N ASN A 282 15.73 0.25 -2.79
CA ASN A 282 15.04 0.08 -4.08
C ASN A 282 13.58 0.56 -4.04
N ILE A 283 13.16 1.20 -2.94
CA ILE A 283 11.77 1.64 -2.70
C ILE A 283 11.31 2.65 -3.75
N LYS A 284 12.08 3.70 -4.03
CA LYS A 284 11.71 4.74 -5.00
C LYS A 284 11.36 4.18 -6.38
N GLY A 285 12.19 3.26 -6.88
CA GLY A 285 11.96 2.59 -8.17
C GLY A 285 10.72 1.70 -8.14
N LEU A 286 10.50 1.00 -7.03
CA LEU A 286 9.33 0.14 -6.84
C LEU A 286 8.03 0.95 -6.76
N VAL A 287 7.99 2.02 -5.95
CA VAL A 287 6.87 2.95 -5.83
C VAL A 287 6.55 3.57 -7.18
N THR A 288 7.56 4.07 -7.90
CA THR A 288 7.38 4.65 -9.23
C THR A 288 6.75 3.65 -10.20
N SER A 289 7.24 2.40 -10.23
CA SER A 289 6.65 1.35 -11.08
C SER A 289 5.19 1.08 -10.73
N LEU A 290 4.87 0.93 -9.44
CA LEU A 290 3.52 0.61 -8.98
C LEU A 290 2.54 1.73 -9.27
N LEU A 291 2.91 2.98 -8.99
CA LEU A 291 2.07 4.14 -9.27
C LEU A 291 1.81 4.30 -10.76
N ASN A 292 2.79 4.05 -11.64
CA ASN A 292 2.56 4.07 -13.09
C ASN A 292 1.61 2.96 -13.56
N ASP A 293 1.59 1.82 -12.87
CA ASP A 293 0.65 0.75 -13.17
C ASP A 293 -0.78 1.07 -12.73
N VAL A 294 -0.97 1.72 -11.57
CA VAL A 294 -2.32 1.97 -11.03
C VAL A 294 -2.91 3.35 -11.29
N LEU A 295 -2.10 4.39 -11.49
CA LEU A 295 -2.60 5.74 -11.70
C LEU A 295 -2.96 5.97 -13.17
N HIS A 296 -3.95 6.84 -13.38
CA HIS A 296 -4.30 7.35 -14.70
C HIS A 296 -3.26 8.41 -15.15
N PRO A 297 -2.94 8.55 -16.46
CA PRO A 297 -2.04 9.59 -16.97
C PRO A 297 -2.48 11.02 -16.64
N GLU A 298 -3.79 11.27 -16.59
CA GLU A 298 -4.36 12.63 -16.50
C GLU A 298 -5.32 12.81 -15.30
N MET A 299 -5.63 11.75 -14.56
CA MET A 299 -6.58 11.82 -13.44
C MET A 299 -5.86 11.45 -12.13
N ASP A 300 -6.13 12.22 -11.09
CA ASP A 300 -5.55 12.05 -9.76
C ASP A 300 -6.46 11.21 -8.86
N ILE A 301 -6.91 10.08 -9.40
CA ILE A 301 -7.79 9.13 -8.69
C ILE A 301 -6.95 7.98 -8.16
N LEU A 302 -7.06 7.73 -6.86
CA LEU A 302 -6.47 6.57 -6.21
C LEU A 302 -7.45 5.39 -6.22
N PRO A 303 -7.01 4.17 -6.57
CA PRO A 303 -7.87 2.99 -6.49
C PRO A 303 -8.33 2.73 -5.05
N LEU A 304 -9.65 2.61 -4.86
CA LEU A 304 -10.24 2.26 -3.58
C LEU A 304 -9.72 0.88 -3.11
N GLY A 305 -9.29 0.78 -1.85
CA GLY A 305 -8.82 -0.46 -1.24
C GLY A 305 -7.33 -0.76 -1.43
N LEU A 306 -6.57 0.15 -2.05
CA LEU A 306 -5.09 0.15 -1.99
C LEU A 306 -4.55 1.27 -1.11
N PHE A 307 -5.34 2.33 -0.95
CA PHE A 307 -5.11 3.47 -0.09
C PHE A 307 -6.33 3.66 0.81
N THR A 308 -6.10 3.97 2.08
CA THR A 308 -7.17 4.24 3.04
C THR A 308 -7.93 5.51 2.63
N PRO A 309 -9.26 5.48 2.45
CA PRO A 309 -10.03 6.69 2.15
C PRO A 309 -9.80 7.81 3.18
N GLY A 310 -9.67 9.05 2.70
CA GLY A 310 -9.40 10.21 3.54
C GLY A 310 -7.98 10.32 4.12
N SER A 311 -7.11 9.30 3.96
CA SER A 311 -5.72 9.39 4.41
C SER A 311 -4.91 10.35 3.53
N VAL A 312 -5.09 10.25 2.21
CA VAL A 312 -4.41 11.04 1.19
C VAL A 312 -5.28 11.14 -0.07
N SER A 313 -5.37 12.33 -0.66
CA SER A 313 -5.93 12.50 -2.01
C SER A 313 -4.91 12.17 -3.10
N GLY A 314 -5.34 11.83 -4.32
CA GLY A 314 -4.39 11.54 -5.39
C GLY A 314 -3.45 12.71 -5.70
N THR A 315 -3.97 13.94 -5.67
CA THR A 315 -3.17 15.16 -5.86
C THR A 315 -2.18 15.37 -4.73
N GLU A 316 -2.58 15.13 -3.48
CA GLU A 316 -1.68 15.20 -2.31
C GLU A 316 -0.56 14.16 -2.40
N LEU A 317 -0.89 12.93 -2.78
CA LEU A 317 0.09 11.86 -2.97
C LEU A 317 1.15 12.29 -3.98
N LEU A 318 0.72 12.75 -5.15
CA LEU A 318 1.61 13.13 -6.25
C LEU A 318 2.48 14.33 -5.89
N THR A 319 1.92 15.32 -5.19
CA THR A 319 2.67 16.48 -4.72
C THR A 319 3.73 16.08 -3.68
N SER A 320 3.44 15.10 -2.82
CA SER A 320 4.41 14.60 -1.84
C SER A 320 5.53 13.75 -2.43
N LEU A 321 5.39 13.33 -3.69
CA LEU A 321 6.38 12.55 -4.42
C LEU A 321 7.04 13.43 -5.49
N GLU A 322 7.70 14.51 -5.07
CA GLU A 322 8.23 15.55 -5.97
C GLU A 322 9.10 15.01 -7.13
N GLU A 323 9.85 13.94 -6.90
CA GLU A 323 10.70 13.31 -7.92
C GLU A 323 9.95 12.33 -8.83
N TYR A 324 8.70 12.00 -8.52
CA TYR A 324 7.89 11.10 -9.32
C TYR A 324 7.44 11.79 -10.61
N LYS A 325 7.91 11.25 -11.73
CA LYS A 325 7.43 11.63 -13.06
C LYS A 325 6.40 10.62 -13.53
N ARG A 326 5.15 11.07 -13.66
CA ARG A 326 4.05 10.24 -14.16
C ARG A 326 4.33 9.83 -15.60
N THR A 327 4.47 8.53 -15.82
CA THR A 327 4.64 7.88 -17.14
C THR A 327 3.57 6.81 -17.37
N ALA A 328 2.52 6.81 -16.54
CA ALA A 328 1.38 5.93 -16.64
C ALA A 328 0.75 5.99 -18.04
N THR A 329 0.33 4.85 -18.58
CA THR A 329 -0.30 4.76 -19.90
C THR A 329 -1.75 4.29 -19.78
N ILE A 330 -2.56 4.66 -20.78
CA ILE A 330 -3.88 4.08 -21.02
C ILE A 330 -3.78 2.58 -21.26
N GLY A 331 -4.82 1.84 -20.85
CA GLY A 331 -4.92 0.39 -20.97
C GLY A 331 -5.21 -0.29 -19.63
N THR A 332 -5.12 -1.61 -19.63
CA THR A 332 -5.39 -2.44 -18.45
C THR A 332 -4.10 -2.86 -17.76
N ARG A 333 -4.11 -2.78 -16.43
CA ARG A 333 -3.13 -3.43 -15.55
C ARG A 333 -3.87 -4.34 -14.58
N ILE A 334 -3.33 -5.54 -14.36
CA ILE A 334 -3.88 -6.51 -13.41
C ILE A 334 -2.80 -6.95 -12.45
N PHE A 335 -3.22 -7.23 -11.21
CA PHE A 335 -2.40 -7.79 -10.15
C PHE A 335 -3.11 -9.06 -9.66
N PRO A 336 -2.89 -10.19 -10.35
CA PRO A 336 -3.71 -11.38 -10.17
C PRO A 336 -3.67 -11.93 -8.74
N PHE A 337 -2.57 -11.78 -8.01
CA PHE A 337 -2.45 -12.32 -6.65
C PHE A 337 -3.40 -11.67 -5.66
N ILE A 338 -3.47 -10.33 -5.61
CA ILE A 338 -4.45 -9.60 -4.77
C ILE A 338 -5.83 -9.45 -5.41
N GLY A 339 -5.97 -9.84 -6.68
CA GLY A 339 -7.21 -9.74 -7.43
C GLY A 339 -7.58 -8.33 -7.86
N LEU A 340 -6.60 -7.44 -8.01
CA LEU A 340 -6.82 -6.07 -8.45
C LEU A 340 -6.78 -5.99 -9.97
N GLY A 341 -7.69 -5.22 -10.54
CA GLY A 341 -7.63 -4.77 -11.93
C GLY A 341 -7.85 -3.26 -11.99
N VAL A 342 -7.06 -2.60 -12.83
CA VAL A 342 -7.12 -1.17 -13.11
C VAL A 342 -7.24 -0.98 -14.61
N PHE A 343 -8.33 -0.35 -15.04
CA PHE A 343 -8.62 -0.01 -16.42
C PHE A 343 -8.54 1.50 -16.59
N LYS A 344 -7.67 1.96 -17.49
CA LYS A 344 -7.42 3.37 -17.77
C LYS A 344 -7.85 3.66 -19.20
N ALA A 345 -8.78 4.58 -19.38
CA ALA A 345 -9.28 5.05 -20.66
C ALA A 345 -9.21 6.57 -20.71
N PRO A 346 -9.17 7.20 -21.91
CA PRO A 346 -9.07 8.66 -22.01
C PRO A 346 -10.13 9.42 -21.19
N ARG A 347 -11.31 8.82 -21.00
CA ARG A 347 -12.48 9.46 -20.37
C ARG A 347 -12.75 9.01 -18.94
N PHE A 348 -12.12 7.92 -18.49
CA PHE A 348 -12.38 7.39 -17.16
C PHE A 348 -11.29 6.43 -16.69
N VAL A 349 -11.21 6.27 -15.37
CA VAL A 349 -10.49 5.18 -14.72
C VAL A 349 -11.47 4.32 -13.94
N PHE A 350 -11.23 3.01 -13.97
CA PHE A 350 -12.02 2.04 -13.25
C PHE A 350 -11.08 1.05 -12.56
N SER A 351 -11.31 0.80 -11.29
CA SER A 351 -10.56 -0.19 -10.53
C SER A 351 -11.49 -1.05 -9.70
N LEU A 352 -11.17 -2.33 -9.57
CA LEU A 352 -11.88 -3.23 -8.68
C LEU A 352 -10.93 -4.24 -8.05
N ARG A 353 -11.34 -4.79 -6.90
CA ARG A 353 -10.77 -6.02 -6.36
C ARG A 353 -11.79 -7.15 -6.43
N VAL A 354 -11.43 -8.23 -7.13
CA VAL A 354 -12.08 -9.52 -6.94
C VAL A 354 -11.55 -10.17 -5.66
N GLN A 355 -12.41 -10.88 -4.96
CA GLN A 355 -12.05 -11.49 -3.67
C GLN A 355 -11.02 -12.60 -3.88
N ARG A 356 -10.14 -12.84 -2.91
CA ARG A 356 -9.11 -13.89 -3.01
C ARG A 356 -9.11 -14.77 -1.77
N PRO A 357 -8.93 -16.09 -1.91
CA PRO A 357 -8.72 -16.95 -0.75
C PRO A 357 -7.50 -16.46 0.05
N LYS A 358 -7.61 -16.44 1.39
CA LYS A 358 -6.52 -16.08 2.32
C LYS A 358 -6.00 -14.63 2.23
N ILE A 359 -6.63 -13.77 1.43
CA ILE A 359 -6.41 -12.32 1.47
C ILE A 359 -7.71 -11.72 2.01
N ALA A 360 -7.60 -10.94 3.08
CA ALA A 360 -8.76 -10.32 3.69
C ALA A 360 -9.43 -9.35 2.71
N ALA A 361 -10.76 -9.35 2.77
CA ALA A 361 -11.60 -8.41 2.06
C ALA A 361 -11.37 -7.00 2.62
N PHE A 362 -11.24 -6.89 3.94
CA PHE A 362 -10.95 -5.64 4.67
C PHE A 362 -10.40 -5.92 6.08
N GLN A 363 -9.77 -4.91 6.71
CA GLN A 363 -9.49 -4.88 8.15
C GLN A 363 -10.66 -4.24 8.88
N SER A 364 -10.95 -4.61 10.12
CA SER A 364 -12.16 -4.13 10.80
C SER A 364 -12.24 -2.61 11.03
N ASP A 365 -11.11 -1.92 11.11
CA ASP A 365 -11.08 -0.45 11.12
C ASP A 365 -11.49 0.19 9.79
N ALA A 366 -11.54 -0.59 8.71
CA ALA A 366 -12.10 -0.23 7.41
C ALA A 366 -13.60 -0.52 7.26
N ALA A 367 -14.29 -0.96 8.32
CA ALA A 367 -15.71 -1.34 8.28
C ALA A 367 -16.62 -0.28 7.63
N ASN A 368 -16.36 1.01 7.88
CA ASN A 368 -17.14 2.13 7.33
C ASN A 368 -17.15 2.19 5.80
N TYR A 369 -16.22 1.53 5.11
CA TYR A 369 -16.13 1.51 3.65
C TYR A 369 -15.92 0.11 3.07
N ALA A 370 -16.08 -0.93 3.89
CA ALA A 370 -15.82 -2.33 3.55
C ALA A 370 -16.59 -2.81 2.32
N LEU A 371 -17.89 -2.49 2.22
CA LEU A 371 -18.72 -2.88 1.07
C LEU A 371 -18.26 -2.19 -0.21
N GLY A 372 -17.71 -0.98 -0.12
CA GLY A 372 -17.05 -0.31 -1.24
C GLY A 372 -15.87 -1.11 -1.77
N LEU A 373 -15.01 -1.61 -0.86
CA LEU A 373 -13.82 -2.41 -1.21
C LEU A 373 -14.17 -3.73 -1.93
N ILE A 374 -15.33 -4.30 -1.62
CA ILE A 374 -15.75 -5.61 -2.11
C ILE A 374 -16.59 -5.48 -3.39
N GLN A 375 -17.50 -4.50 -3.45
CA GLN A 375 -18.64 -4.53 -4.36
C GLN A 375 -18.74 -3.32 -5.28
N MET A 376 -18.09 -2.20 -4.98
CA MET A 376 -18.25 -0.98 -5.78
C MET A 376 -17.71 -1.14 -7.20
N ARG A 377 -18.48 -0.69 -8.18
CA ARG A 377 -18.22 -0.75 -9.62
C ARG A 377 -18.37 0.63 -10.25
N LYS A 378 -17.67 1.61 -9.67
CA LYS A 378 -17.70 3.02 -10.05
C LYS A 378 -16.70 3.33 -11.16
N MET A 379 -17.14 3.99 -12.23
CA MET A 379 -16.25 4.63 -13.20
C MET A 379 -15.96 6.05 -12.76
N PHE A 380 -14.70 6.37 -12.49
CA PHE A 380 -14.29 7.73 -12.19
C PHE A 380 -13.99 8.46 -13.49
N VAL A 381 -14.78 9.48 -13.82
CA VAL A 381 -14.60 10.34 -15.00
C VAL A 381 -13.81 11.60 -14.62
N THR A 382 -13.47 12.43 -15.60
CA THR A 382 -12.75 13.69 -15.35
C THR A 382 -13.62 14.69 -14.58
N GLN A 383 -13.51 14.68 -13.24
CA GLN A 383 -14.10 15.66 -12.34
C GLN A 383 -13.41 15.63 -10.97
N THR A 384 -13.74 16.57 -10.10
CA THR A 384 -13.34 16.56 -8.70
C THR A 384 -14.23 15.59 -7.92
N TYR A 385 -13.62 14.75 -7.08
CA TYR A 385 -14.32 13.87 -6.16
C TYR A 385 -13.95 14.21 -4.72
N ASP A 386 -14.88 13.97 -3.80
CA ASP A 386 -14.55 13.96 -2.37
C ASP A 386 -13.65 12.76 -2.07
N ASP A 387 -12.54 13.01 -1.39
CA ASP A 387 -11.59 11.95 -0.99
C ASP A 387 -12.08 11.14 0.23
N LEU A 388 -13.16 11.60 0.87
CA LEU A 388 -13.75 11.01 2.07
C LEU A 388 -14.83 9.99 1.70
N TRP A 389 -14.42 8.73 1.55
CA TRP A 389 -15.35 7.60 1.40
C TRP A 389 -15.75 7.03 2.76
N ASN A 390 -17.03 7.15 3.09
CA ASN A 390 -17.65 6.53 4.27
C ASN A 390 -18.97 5.85 3.88
N TRP A 391 -19.62 5.18 4.84
CA TRP A 391 -20.82 4.41 4.57
C TRP A 391 -21.94 5.23 3.94
N GLU A 392 -22.15 6.47 4.40
CA GLU A 392 -23.18 7.36 3.86
C GLU A 392 -22.96 7.69 2.38
N THR A 393 -21.70 7.78 1.95
CA THR A 393 -21.36 8.02 0.54
C THR A 393 -21.30 6.74 -0.29
N ILE A 394 -20.92 5.60 0.31
CA ILE A 394 -20.65 4.34 -0.39
C ILE A 394 -21.92 3.56 -0.69
N LYS A 395 -22.91 3.59 0.20
CA LYS A 395 -24.13 2.78 0.09
C LYS A 395 -24.94 3.05 -1.19
N ASP A 396 -24.75 4.23 -1.79
CA ASP A 396 -25.43 4.68 -3.01
C ASP A 396 -24.57 4.50 -4.28
N GLN A 397 -23.37 3.93 -4.16
CA GLN A 397 -22.46 3.77 -5.30
C GLN A 397 -22.77 2.50 -6.11
N PRO A 398 -22.55 2.52 -7.44
CA PRO A 398 -22.89 1.40 -8.31
C PRO A 398 -22.17 0.11 -7.89
N GLY A 399 -22.86 -1.02 -7.97
CA GLY A 399 -22.40 -2.34 -7.54
C GLY A 399 -22.55 -2.62 -6.04
N VAL A 400 -22.71 -1.60 -5.20
CA VAL A 400 -22.87 -1.79 -3.74
C VAL A 400 -24.24 -2.35 -3.43
N MET A 401 -24.27 -3.40 -2.59
CA MET A 401 -25.50 -3.99 -2.10
C MET A 401 -25.82 -3.48 -0.70
N THR A 402 -27.10 -3.23 -0.44
CA THR A 402 -27.61 -2.86 0.89
C THR A 402 -28.83 -3.69 1.25
N MET A 403 -29.10 -3.82 2.55
CA MET A 403 -30.36 -4.37 3.03
C MET A 403 -31.50 -3.41 2.65
N LYS A 404 -32.61 -3.96 2.14
CA LYS A 404 -33.74 -3.14 1.68
C LYS A 404 -34.65 -2.73 2.84
N ASP A 405 -35.01 -3.72 3.66
CA ASP A 405 -36.07 -3.58 4.66
C ASP A 405 -35.50 -3.35 6.08
N THR A 406 -34.20 -3.58 6.27
CA THR A 406 -33.48 -3.44 7.54
C THR A 406 -32.24 -2.57 7.37
N LYS A 407 -31.68 -2.09 8.48
CA LYS A 407 -30.42 -1.34 8.47
C LYS A 407 -29.24 -2.27 8.21
N ASP A 408 -28.33 -1.83 7.36
CA ASP A 408 -27.03 -2.49 7.20
C ASP A 408 -26.28 -2.49 8.53
N ASN A 409 -25.85 -3.67 8.98
CA ASN A 409 -25.19 -3.83 10.26
C ASN A 409 -23.68 -3.54 10.18
N ILE A 410 -23.32 -2.35 9.66
CA ILE A 410 -21.93 -1.91 9.51
C ILE A 410 -21.22 -1.82 10.86
N GLU A 411 -21.94 -1.49 11.94
CA GLU A 411 -21.39 -1.42 13.30
C GLU A 411 -20.91 -2.79 13.80
N ALA A 412 -21.59 -3.89 13.46
CA ALA A 412 -21.11 -5.23 13.83
C ALA A 412 -19.74 -5.55 13.22
N LEU A 413 -19.42 -5.00 12.04
CA LEU A 413 -18.11 -5.19 11.40
C LEU A 413 -16.98 -4.45 12.12
N LYS A 414 -17.31 -3.38 12.87
CA LYS A 414 -16.34 -2.65 13.70
C LYS A 414 -16.02 -3.40 14.99
N ALA A 415 -16.93 -4.24 15.47
CA ALA A 415 -16.79 -4.98 16.72
C ALA A 415 -15.89 -6.22 16.59
N GLU A 416 -15.67 -6.72 15.37
CA GLU A 416 -14.70 -7.78 15.11
C GLU A 416 -13.28 -7.18 15.16
N GLU A 417 -12.39 -7.64 16.02
CA GLU A 417 -10.97 -7.24 15.91
C GLU A 417 -10.29 -8.06 14.81
N GLY A 418 -9.69 -7.39 13.81
CA GLY A 418 -8.75 -8.02 12.89
C GLY A 418 -9.17 -8.03 11.42
N GLN A 419 -9.05 -9.21 10.80
CA GLN A 419 -9.13 -9.41 9.35
C GLN A 419 -10.43 -10.12 8.98
N VAL A 420 -11.21 -9.52 8.07
CA VAL A 420 -12.47 -10.12 7.59
C VAL A 420 -12.25 -10.72 6.21
N PHE A 421 -12.59 -12.00 6.05
CA PHE A 421 -12.44 -12.74 4.80
C PHE A 421 -13.80 -13.01 4.15
N ALA A 422 -13.83 -12.99 2.82
CA ALA A 422 -14.96 -13.51 2.08
C ALA A 422 -14.92 -15.05 2.03
N ASP A 423 -16.09 -15.67 2.06
CA ASP A 423 -16.26 -17.12 2.07
C ASP A 423 -16.55 -17.68 0.67
N GLY A 424 -16.17 -18.94 0.44
CA GLY A 424 -16.50 -19.65 -0.80
C GLY A 424 -15.94 -18.98 -2.06
N VAL A 425 -14.80 -18.31 -1.93
CA VAL A 425 -14.24 -17.46 -2.97
C VAL A 425 -13.74 -18.28 -4.16
N THR A 426 -14.25 -17.98 -5.35
CA THR A 426 -13.69 -18.44 -6.63
C THR A 426 -13.70 -17.27 -7.60
N SER A 427 -12.52 -16.87 -8.10
CA SER A 427 -12.42 -15.64 -8.86
C SER A 427 -11.23 -15.64 -9.82
N CYS A 428 -11.41 -14.95 -10.94
CA CYS A 428 -10.35 -14.66 -11.88
C CYS A 428 -10.47 -13.21 -12.37
N ILE A 429 -9.33 -12.64 -12.78
CA ILE A 429 -9.26 -11.34 -13.41
C ILE A 429 -8.21 -11.41 -14.51
N GLY A 430 -8.50 -10.78 -15.64
CA GLY A 430 -7.63 -10.82 -16.81
C GLY A 430 -7.89 -9.67 -17.75
N HIS A 431 -7.08 -9.60 -18.80
CA HIS A 431 -7.29 -8.68 -19.90
C HIS A 431 -7.04 -9.39 -21.24
N LEU A 432 -7.55 -8.85 -22.34
CA LEU A 432 -7.24 -9.35 -23.68
C LEU A 432 -5.88 -8.81 -24.17
N ASN A 433 -5.32 -9.38 -25.24
CA ASN A 433 -3.92 -9.18 -25.66
C ASN A 433 -3.47 -7.73 -25.88
N ASP A 434 -4.37 -6.81 -26.22
CA ASP A 434 -4.08 -5.38 -26.42
C ASP A 434 -4.28 -4.53 -25.16
N GLY A 435 -4.70 -5.15 -24.05
CA GLY A 435 -4.99 -4.47 -22.79
C GLY A 435 -6.17 -3.50 -22.86
N ARG A 436 -6.98 -3.53 -23.93
CA ARG A 436 -8.15 -2.64 -24.11
C ARG A 436 -9.44 -3.20 -23.56
N VAL A 437 -9.40 -4.45 -23.10
CA VAL A 437 -10.53 -5.14 -22.47
C VAL A 437 -10.06 -5.79 -21.20
N MET A 438 -10.66 -5.42 -20.07
CA MET A 438 -10.51 -6.11 -18.79
C MET A 438 -11.75 -6.97 -18.54
N PHE A 439 -11.57 -8.17 -18.00
CA PHE A 439 -12.66 -9.05 -17.60
C PHE A 439 -12.41 -9.66 -16.23
N TRP A 440 -13.49 -10.05 -15.55
CA TRP A 440 -13.41 -10.74 -14.28
C TRP A 440 -14.60 -11.67 -14.04
N ILE A 441 -14.34 -12.68 -13.21
CA ILE A 441 -15.33 -13.56 -12.59
C ILE A 441 -15.06 -13.50 -11.08
N ASN A 442 -16.10 -13.31 -10.29
CA ASN A 442 -15.97 -13.18 -8.83
C ASN A 442 -17.16 -13.84 -8.14
N LYS A 443 -16.92 -14.97 -7.48
CA LYS A 443 -17.90 -15.73 -6.72
C LYS A 443 -17.54 -15.65 -5.25
N TYR A 444 -18.46 -15.22 -4.40
CA TYR A 444 -18.17 -15.05 -2.97
C TYR A 444 -19.44 -15.02 -2.11
N LYS A 445 -19.24 -15.20 -0.80
CA LYS A 445 -20.23 -14.96 0.26
C LYS A 445 -19.63 -14.01 1.28
N LEU A 446 -20.41 -13.06 1.77
CA LEU A 446 -20.00 -12.14 2.82
C LEU A 446 -20.90 -12.31 4.04
N LYS A 447 -20.64 -13.39 4.79
CA LYS A 447 -21.48 -13.82 5.92
C LYS A 447 -21.69 -12.76 7.00
N PRO A 448 -20.70 -11.96 7.39
CA PRO A 448 -20.88 -10.98 8.46
C PRO A 448 -21.97 -9.93 8.17
N ILE A 449 -22.29 -9.67 6.90
CA ILE A 449 -23.28 -8.65 6.50
C ILE A 449 -24.56 -9.29 5.97
N PHE A 450 -24.43 -10.22 5.00
CA PHE A 450 -25.57 -10.75 4.25
C PHE A 450 -25.87 -12.22 4.58
N GLY A 451 -25.26 -12.78 5.63
CA GLY A 451 -25.41 -14.20 5.97
C GLY A 451 -25.04 -15.13 4.81
N GLN A 452 -25.94 -16.01 4.40
CA GLN A 452 -25.65 -17.04 3.39
C GLN A 452 -25.88 -16.56 1.93
N LEU A 453 -26.04 -15.26 1.70
CA LEU A 453 -26.16 -14.69 0.35
C LEU A 453 -24.91 -15.02 -0.48
N GLN A 454 -25.12 -15.64 -1.64
CA GLN A 454 -24.07 -15.93 -2.60
C GLN A 454 -24.17 -15.00 -3.80
N VAL A 455 -23.03 -14.41 -4.17
CA VAL A 455 -22.87 -13.54 -5.34
C VAL A 455 -21.99 -14.25 -6.34
N ASP A 456 -22.49 -14.44 -7.56
CA ASP A 456 -21.69 -14.79 -8.72
C ASP A 456 -21.69 -13.59 -9.69
N GLU A 457 -20.56 -12.92 -9.81
CA GLU A 457 -20.39 -11.70 -10.59
C GLU A 457 -19.50 -11.96 -11.81
N TYR A 458 -19.91 -11.41 -12.95
CA TYR A 458 -19.18 -11.46 -14.22
C TYR A 458 -19.15 -10.06 -14.80
N GLY A 459 -17.98 -9.59 -15.23
CA GLY A 459 -17.89 -8.24 -15.77
C GLY A 459 -16.82 -8.04 -16.82
N VAL A 460 -17.08 -7.07 -17.68
CA VAL A 460 -16.19 -6.62 -18.75
C VAL A 460 -16.11 -5.10 -18.73
N CYS A 461 -14.90 -4.58 -18.81
CA CYS A 461 -14.62 -3.15 -18.95
C CYS A 461 -13.88 -2.91 -20.27
N THR A 462 -14.32 -1.89 -21.00
CA THR A 462 -13.73 -1.42 -22.27
C THR A 462 -13.65 0.09 -22.25
N ASP A 463 -13.03 0.71 -23.27
CA ASP A 463 -13.01 2.17 -23.44
C ASP A 463 -14.41 2.81 -23.55
N ASN A 464 -15.46 2.01 -23.81
CA ASN A 464 -16.85 2.45 -23.81
C ASN A 464 -17.53 2.42 -22.42
N GLY A 465 -16.95 1.72 -21.44
CA GLY A 465 -17.50 1.59 -20.09
C GLY A 465 -17.63 0.15 -19.61
N LEU A 466 -18.60 -0.09 -18.72
CA LEU A 466 -18.79 -1.35 -17.98
C LEU A 466 -20.02 -2.13 -18.45
N THR A 467 -19.87 -3.45 -18.50
CA THR A 467 -20.99 -4.40 -18.61
C THR A 467 -20.85 -5.45 -17.52
N LEU A 468 -21.90 -5.66 -16.74
CA LEU A 468 -21.91 -6.59 -15.62
C LEU A 468 -23.12 -7.51 -15.67
N ARG A 469 -22.93 -8.75 -15.23
CA ARG A 469 -23.99 -9.72 -14.97
C ARG A 469 -23.79 -10.29 -13.57
N TYR A 470 -24.87 -10.40 -12.82
CA TYR A 470 -24.87 -11.04 -11.52
C TYR A 470 -25.87 -12.19 -11.50
N VAL A 471 -25.49 -13.28 -10.86
CA VAL A 471 -26.39 -14.35 -10.42
C VAL A 471 -26.34 -14.37 -8.90
N ILE A 472 -27.39 -13.89 -8.24
CA ILE A 472 -27.43 -13.72 -6.79
C ILE A 472 -28.43 -14.70 -6.21
N LYS A 473 -27.96 -15.57 -5.31
CA LYS A 473 -28.81 -16.47 -4.54
C LYS A 473 -29.00 -15.90 -3.14
N ASN A 474 -30.14 -15.26 -2.93
CA ASN A 474 -30.49 -14.67 -1.65
C ASN A 474 -31.38 -15.61 -0.82
N VAL A 475 -30.91 -16.00 0.36
CA VAL A 475 -31.66 -16.82 1.32
C VAL A 475 -32.00 -16.05 2.61
N THR A 476 -31.60 -14.78 2.69
CA THR A 476 -31.84 -13.86 3.80
C THR A 476 -32.96 -12.87 3.43
N GLU A 477 -33.02 -11.72 4.09
CA GLU A 477 -33.96 -10.65 3.76
C GLU A 477 -33.65 -10.02 2.40
N PRO A 478 -34.61 -9.28 1.77
CA PRO A 478 -34.38 -8.62 0.50
C PRO A 478 -33.19 -7.66 0.53
N VAL A 479 -32.35 -7.78 -0.49
CA VAL A 479 -31.17 -6.94 -0.71
C VAL A 479 -31.40 -6.12 -1.98
N GLN A 480 -30.92 -4.89 -2.00
CA GLN A 480 -30.90 -4.06 -3.20
C GLN A 480 -29.47 -3.88 -3.69
N ILE A 481 -29.26 -3.93 -5.01
CA ILE A 481 -27.99 -3.59 -5.64
C ILE A 481 -28.13 -2.26 -6.35
N GLN A 482 -27.32 -1.27 -5.95
CA GLN A 482 -27.27 0.02 -6.62
C GLN A 482 -26.61 -0.12 -7.99
N VAL A 483 -27.14 0.55 -9.01
CA VAL A 483 -26.57 0.50 -10.37
C VAL A 483 -26.42 1.88 -11.00
N ARG A 484 -27.15 2.90 -10.54
CA ARG A 484 -26.92 4.27 -10.96
C ARG A 484 -25.72 4.86 -10.23
N ASP A 485 -24.85 5.53 -10.97
CA ASP A 485 -23.81 6.37 -10.39
C ASP A 485 -24.40 7.76 -10.08
N PRO A 486 -24.46 8.17 -8.80
CA PRO A 486 -25.01 9.47 -8.44
C PRO A 486 -24.17 10.64 -8.99
N ASP A 487 -22.90 10.41 -9.33
CA ASP A 487 -21.92 11.45 -9.66
C ASP A 487 -21.75 11.66 -11.18
N VAL A 488 -22.23 10.76 -12.04
CA VAL A 488 -21.89 10.74 -13.49
C VAL A 488 -23.13 10.85 -14.41
N ARG A 489 -24.17 11.56 -13.96
CA ARG A 489 -25.53 11.46 -14.51
C ARG A 489 -25.73 11.85 -15.98
N LYS A 490 -24.83 12.60 -16.62
CA LYS A 490 -25.03 13.14 -17.98
C LYS A 490 -24.21 12.46 -19.07
N GLU A 491 -23.01 11.98 -18.76
CA GLU A 491 -22.08 11.45 -19.77
C GLU A 491 -22.19 9.94 -19.95
N VAL A 492 -22.58 9.24 -18.87
CA VAL A 492 -22.67 7.78 -18.82
C VAL A 492 -24.13 7.38 -18.84
N LYS A 493 -24.48 6.53 -19.80
CA LYS A 493 -25.82 5.96 -19.94
C LYS A 493 -25.90 4.65 -19.15
N LEU A 494 -26.99 4.49 -18.42
CA LEU A 494 -27.28 3.31 -17.62
C LEU A 494 -28.33 2.45 -18.32
N ILE A 495 -28.05 1.15 -18.46
CA ILE A 495 -28.94 0.22 -19.17
C ILE A 495 -29.12 -1.04 -18.32
N PRO A 496 -30.35 -1.39 -17.90
CA PRO A 496 -31.57 -0.58 -18.00
C PRO A 496 -31.49 0.66 -17.10
N ASP A 497 -32.24 1.71 -17.45
CA ASP A 497 -32.25 2.98 -16.72
C ASP A 497 -33.08 2.86 -15.42
N VAL A 498 -32.49 2.24 -14.41
CA VAL A 498 -33.07 2.03 -13.07
C VAL A 498 -32.06 2.41 -12.01
N ASP A 499 -32.50 2.81 -10.82
CA ASP A 499 -31.57 3.19 -9.75
C ASP A 499 -30.92 1.96 -9.10
N PHE A 500 -31.73 0.92 -8.87
CA PHE A 500 -31.35 -0.32 -8.21
C PHE A 500 -32.17 -1.52 -8.68
N PHE A 501 -31.67 -2.72 -8.42
CA PHE A 501 -32.45 -3.97 -8.51
C PHE A 501 -32.72 -4.54 -7.12
N VAL A 502 -33.92 -5.08 -6.89
CA VAL A 502 -34.29 -5.75 -5.64
C VAL A 502 -34.18 -7.27 -5.78
N ILE A 503 -33.35 -7.87 -4.94
CA ILE A 503 -33.10 -9.31 -4.85
C ILE A 503 -33.92 -9.87 -3.68
N LYS A 504 -35.10 -10.39 -3.99
CA LYS A 504 -35.97 -11.05 -3.00
C LYS A 504 -35.36 -12.37 -2.53
N LYS A 505 -35.76 -12.81 -1.34
CA LYS A 505 -35.48 -14.14 -0.82
C LYS A 505 -36.05 -15.22 -1.74
N GLY A 506 -35.29 -16.28 -1.98
CA GLY A 506 -35.76 -17.47 -2.69
C GLY A 506 -34.91 -17.81 -3.91
N GLU A 507 -35.55 -17.87 -5.08
CA GLU A 507 -34.89 -18.30 -6.31
C GLU A 507 -33.75 -17.36 -6.72
N PRO A 508 -32.65 -17.91 -7.28
CA PRO A 508 -31.56 -17.10 -7.82
C PRO A 508 -32.06 -16.03 -8.79
N LYS A 509 -31.54 -14.81 -8.65
CA LYS A 509 -31.83 -13.71 -9.57
C LYS A 509 -30.64 -13.47 -10.48
N ASP A 510 -30.92 -13.57 -11.77
CA ASP A 510 -30.02 -13.23 -12.86
C ASP A 510 -30.35 -11.81 -13.33
N LEU A 511 -29.38 -10.91 -13.23
CA LEU A 511 -29.54 -9.50 -13.59
C LEU A 511 -28.34 -9.04 -14.39
N GLN A 512 -28.61 -8.12 -15.31
CA GLN A 512 -27.58 -7.53 -16.15
C GLN A 512 -27.75 -6.02 -16.23
N TRP A 513 -26.64 -5.29 -16.11
CA TRP A 513 -26.63 -3.84 -16.32
C TRP A 513 -25.33 -3.36 -16.97
N ARG A 514 -25.39 -2.16 -17.54
CA ARG A 514 -24.27 -1.51 -18.22
C ARG A 514 -24.23 -0.03 -17.90
N GLN A 515 -23.03 0.48 -17.70
CA GLN A 515 -22.74 1.92 -17.62
C GLN A 515 -21.80 2.25 -18.77
N VAL A 516 -22.30 2.94 -19.80
CA VAL A 516 -21.58 3.11 -21.08
C VAL A 516 -21.74 4.51 -21.67
N PHE A 517 -20.75 4.96 -22.42
CA PHE A 517 -20.82 6.23 -23.16
C PHE A 517 -21.66 6.11 -24.45
N ASP A 518 -21.62 4.96 -25.13
CA ASP A 518 -22.44 4.63 -26.30
C ASP A 518 -23.09 3.25 -26.16
N GLU A 519 -24.42 3.22 -26.14
CA GLU A 519 -25.23 2.00 -25.96
C GLU A 519 -25.10 1.02 -27.14
N LYS A 520 -24.75 1.53 -28.33
CA LYS A 520 -24.59 0.75 -29.56
C LYS A 520 -23.25 0.03 -29.59
N ARG A 521 -22.24 0.50 -28.86
CA ARG A 521 -20.93 -0.13 -28.81
C ARG A 521 -20.92 -1.38 -27.94
N GLU A 522 -20.05 -2.30 -28.31
CA GLU A 522 -19.79 -3.53 -27.56
C GLU A 522 -18.95 -3.26 -26.30
N PRO A 523 -19.03 -4.13 -25.28
CA PRO A 523 -19.89 -5.31 -25.16
C PRO A 523 -21.34 -4.94 -24.80
N ARG A 524 -22.31 -5.63 -25.42
CA ARG A 524 -23.75 -5.39 -25.15
C ARG A 524 -24.36 -6.31 -24.11
N LYS A 525 -23.80 -7.51 -23.94
CA LYS A 525 -24.26 -8.53 -23.00
C LYS A 525 -23.12 -9.47 -22.60
N ILE A 526 -23.35 -10.22 -21.52
CA ILE A 526 -22.46 -11.26 -21.00
C ILE A 526 -23.31 -12.52 -20.87
N GLU A 527 -22.90 -13.57 -21.57
CA GLU A 527 -23.55 -14.87 -21.54
C GLU A 527 -22.73 -15.83 -20.69
N VAL A 528 -23.37 -16.48 -19.73
CA VAL A 528 -22.76 -17.48 -18.85
C VAL A 528 -23.48 -18.80 -19.06
N GLU A 529 -22.74 -19.80 -19.53
CA GLU A 529 -23.25 -21.16 -19.72
C GLU A 529 -22.26 -22.16 -19.12
N LYS A 530 -22.72 -23.01 -18.19
CA LYS A 530 -21.89 -24.05 -17.54
C LYS A 530 -20.55 -23.53 -16.98
N GLY A 531 -20.56 -22.33 -16.39
CA GLY A 531 -19.36 -21.70 -15.83
C GLY A 531 -18.45 -21.02 -16.85
N VAL A 532 -18.82 -20.98 -18.13
CA VAL A 532 -18.10 -20.25 -19.18
C VAL A 532 -18.74 -18.90 -19.39
N MET A 533 -17.98 -17.84 -19.13
CA MET A 533 -18.36 -16.47 -19.44
C MET A 533 -18.07 -16.17 -20.91
N SER A 534 -18.96 -15.48 -21.62
CA SER A 534 -18.74 -15.07 -22.99
C SER A 534 -19.32 -13.70 -23.30
N PHE A 535 -18.64 -12.97 -24.17
CA PHE A 535 -19.00 -11.62 -24.58
C PHE A 535 -18.44 -11.31 -25.97
N ARG A 536 -19.00 -10.29 -26.62
CA ARG A 536 -18.54 -9.83 -27.93
C ARG A 536 -17.84 -8.48 -27.82
N VAL A 537 -16.65 -8.37 -28.42
CA VAL A 537 -15.91 -7.11 -28.61
C VAL A 537 -15.22 -7.17 -29.97
N ASN A 538 -15.28 -6.08 -30.73
CA ASN A 538 -14.72 -5.96 -32.08
C ASN A 538 -15.21 -7.08 -33.02
N ASN A 539 -16.51 -7.39 -32.98
CA ASN A 539 -17.14 -8.47 -33.76
C ASN A 539 -16.62 -9.88 -33.46
N HIS A 540 -15.82 -10.07 -32.40
CA HIS A 540 -15.32 -11.37 -31.99
C HIS A 540 -15.98 -11.85 -30.71
N ILE A 541 -16.36 -13.13 -30.67
CA ILE A 541 -16.85 -13.79 -29.46
C ILE A 541 -15.65 -14.29 -28.67
N TRP A 542 -15.53 -13.78 -27.45
CA TRP A 542 -14.55 -14.18 -26.45
C TRP A 542 -15.22 -15.08 -25.42
N LYS A 543 -14.51 -16.14 -25.00
CA LYS A 543 -14.96 -17.07 -23.97
C LYS A 543 -13.90 -17.21 -22.88
N ILE A 544 -14.29 -17.07 -21.63
CA ILE A 544 -13.47 -17.26 -20.43
C ILE A 544 -13.97 -18.52 -19.72
N GLU A 545 -13.11 -19.52 -19.62
CA GLU A 545 -13.41 -20.82 -19.02
C GLU A 545 -12.55 -20.99 -17.77
N GLU A 546 -13.18 -21.13 -16.61
CA GLU A 546 -12.48 -21.48 -15.36
C GLU A 546 -12.14 -22.97 -15.38
N ILE A 547 -10.87 -23.31 -15.10
CA ILE A 547 -10.36 -24.69 -15.18
C ILE A 547 -9.88 -25.24 -13.82
N GLY A 548 -10.30 -24.60 -12.72
CA GLY A 548 -9.94 -24.98 -11.34
C GLY A 548 -8.72 -24.22 -10.79
N GLU A 549 -8.50 -24.27 -9.47
CA GLU A 549 -7.35 -23.64 -8.78
C GLU A 549 -7.12 -22.16 -9.13
N SER A 550 -8.20 -21.40 -9.38
CA SER A 550 -8.13 -20.00 -9.84
C SER A 550 -7.40 -19.80 -11.19
N ARG A 551 -7.33 -20.85 -12.02
CA ARG A 551 -6.83 -20.81 -13.40
C ARG A 551 -7.98 -20.64 -14.39
N PHE A 552 -7.68 -20.00 -15.52
CA PHE A 552 -8.65 -19.79 -16.59
C PHE A 552 -8.01 -19.82 -17.98
N ILE A 553 -8.84 -20.15 -18.98
CA ILE A 553 -8.50 -20.12 -20.41
C ILE A 553 -9.34 -19.04 -21.11
N VAL A 554 -8.72 -18.30 -22.03
CA VAL A 554 -9.43 -17.36 -22.91
C VAL A 554 -9.37 -17.86 -24.34
N ARG A 555 -10.55 -17.98 -24.95
CA ARG A 555 -10.72 -18.38 -26.34
C ARG A 555 -11.31 -17.25 -27.17
N GLN A 556 -10.89 -17.17 -28.42
CA GLN A 556 -11.57 -16.42 -29.48
C GLN A 556 -12.14 -17.44 -30.47
N GLY A 557 -13.45 -17.64 -30.46
CA GLY A 557 -14.06 -18.81 -31.11
C GLY A 557 -13.54 -20.12 -30.50
N THR A 558 -12.95 -21.00 -31.30
CA THR A 558 -12.37 -22.28 -30.84
C THR A 558 -10.90 -22.16 -30.42
N LYS A 559 -10.20 -21.11 -30.85
CA LYS A 559 -8.76 -20.94 -30.65
C LYS A 559 -8.47 -20.40 -29.25
N ILE A 560 -7.62 -21.09 -28.51
CA ILE A 560 -7.04 -20.59 -27.25
C ILE A 560 -6.09 -19.45 -27.59
N LYS A 561 -6.30 -18.29 -26.95
CA LYS A 561 -5.49 -17.09 -27.15
C LYS A 561 -4.58 -16.81 -25.97
N MET A 562 -5.05 -17.10 -24.76
CA MET A 562 -4.25 -16.96 -23.55
C MET A 562 -4.78 -17.86 -22.45
N ALA A 563 -3.98 -17.98 -21.41
CA ALA A 563 -4.27 -18.65 -20.16
C ALA A 563 -3.80 -17.76 -19.01
N GLY A 564 -4.44 -17.84 -17.86
CA GLY A 564 -4.07 -17.04 -16.68
C GLY A 564 -4.37 -17.75 -15.36
N SER A 565 -3.83 -17.22 -14.27
CA SER A 565 -4.16 -17.68 -12.91
C SER A 565 -3.90 -16.59 -11.88
N SER A 566 -4.41 -16.78 -10.66
CA SER A 566 -4.16 -15.90 -9.50
C SER A 566 -2.85 -16.19 -8.76
N SER A 567 -2.13 -17.26 -9.08
CA SER A 567 -0.86 -17.56 -8.42
C SER A 567 0.15 -16.44 -8.67
N PRO A 568 1.11 -16.13 -7.78
CA PRO A 568 2.27 -15.30 -8.10
C PRO A 568 3.51 -16.13 -8.44
N ASP A 569 3.42 -17.47 -8.38
CA ASP A 569 4.55 -18.37 -8.64
C ASP A 569 4.98 -18.34 -10.10
N ILE A 570 6.16 -17.79 -10.39
CA ILE A 570 6.71 -17.65 -11.74
C ILE A 570 7.04 -19.00 -12.40
N ASN A 571 7.18 -20.06 -11.61
CA ASN A 571 7.46 -21.41 -12.07
C ASN A 571 6.19 -22.24 -12.25
N ASP A 572 5.01 -21.67 -11.98
CA ASP A 572 3.75 -22.40 -12.14
C ASP A 572 3.53 -22.82 -13.60
N LYS A 573 3.07 -24.06 -13.74
CA LYS A 573 2.75 -24.69 -15.01
C LYS A 573 1.53 -25.58 -14.85
N PHE A 574 0.74 -25.67 -15.90
CA PHE A 574 -0.42 -26.56 -15.89
C PHE A 574 -0.67 -27.15 -17.26
N TRP A 575 -1.39 -28.27 -17.27
CA TRP A 575 -1.77 -28.97 -18.48
C TRP A 575 -3.24 -28.71 -18.79
N TYR A 576 -3.53 -28.35 -20.03
CA TYR A 576 -4.90 -28.19 -20.51
C TYR A 576 -4.98 -28.62 -21.97
N ASP A 577 -5.95 -29.46 -22.31
CA ASP A 577 -6.12 -30.02 -23.65
C ASP A 577 -4.82 -30.63 -24.23
N LYS A 578 -4.16 -31.46 -23.40
CA LYS A 578 -2.88 -32.13 -23.71
C LYS A 578 -1.70 -31.19 -24.04
N LYS A 579 -1.81 -29.91 -23.71
CA LYS A 579 -0.75 -28.90 -23.91
C LYS A 579 -0.25 -28.38 -22.58
N GLU A 580 1.07 -28.21 -22.45
CA GLU A 580 1.69 -27.57 -21.29
C GLU A 580 1.63 -26.04 -21.47
N TYR A 581 1.11 -25.37 -20.44
CA TYR A 581 1.10 -23.91 -20.32
C TYR A 581 2.10 -23.52 -19.25
N GLN A 582 3.09 -22.71 -19.63
CA GLN A 582 4.10 -22.20 -18.72
C GLN A 582 3.87 -20.71 -18.50
N ARG A 583 4.06 -20.25 -17.26
CA ARG A 583 3.89 -18.85 -16.94
C ARG A 583 4.94 -17.97 -17.59
N HIS A 584 4.50 -16.83 -18.12
CA HIS A 584 5.38 -15.75 -18.56
C HIS A 584 5.77 -14.90 -17.35
N SER A 585 7.06 -14.87 -17.01
CA SER A 585 7.59 -14.15 -15.85
C SER A 585 7.18 -12.66 -15.80
N LEU A 586 7.07 -12.01 -16.95
CA LEU A 586 6.72 -10.57 -17.03
C LEU A 586 5.22 -10.26 -17.16
N LYS A 587 4.38 -11.21 -17.64
CA LYS A 587 2.96 -10.95 -17.93
C LYS A 587 2.02 -11.66 -16.97
N LEU A 588 2.52 -12.69 -16.28
CA LEU A 588 1.79 -13.61 -15.38
C LEU A 588 0.61 -14.35 -16.04
N MET A 589 0.43 -14.13 -17.34
CA MET A 589 -0.28 -14.97 -18.27
C MET A 589 0.61 -16.14 -18.68
N TYR A 590 -0.01 -17.22 -19.12
CA TYR A 590 0.70 -18.41 -19.58
C TYR A 590 0.79 -18.42 -21.09
N TYR A 591 1.92 -18.90 -21.59
CA TYR A 591 2.10 -19.23 -22.99
C TYR A 591 2.08 -20.74 -23.16
N GLN A 592 1.59 -21.20 -24.31
CA GLN A 592 1.68 -22.60 -24.67
C GLN A 592 3.16 -22.91 -24.95
N LYS A 593 3.71 -23.90 -24.25
CA LYS A 593 5.05 -24.40 -24.58
C LYS A 593 4.95 -25.20 -25.88
N ASN A 594 5.82 -24.85 -26.83
CA ASN A 594 5.89 -25.53 -28.14
C ASN A 594 6.47 -26.93 -28.00
#